data_AF-F3FVX4-F1
#
_entry.id   AF-F3FVX4-F1
#
_cell.length_a   1.000
_cell.length_b   1.000
_cell.length_c   1.000
_cell.angle_alpha   90.00
_cell.angle_beta   90.00
_cell.angle_gamma   90.00
#
_symmetry.space_group_name_H-M   'P 1'
#
loop_
_entity.id
_entity.type
_entity.pdbx_description
1 polymer ?
#
loop_
_entity_poly.entity_id
_entity_poly.type
_entity_poly.pdbx_seq_one_letter_code
_entity_poly.pdbx_strand_id
1 'polypeptide(L)'
;YVLKIEQVGRSDNFFELGGHSLLATQVISRIRQQLDVELSLRDLFETRDLEAFALAAGAGQGNDAPRFIKADRTQPLGLSYAQQRQWFLWQLDPENPAYIIPAALRLRGS
;
A
#
# COMPACT_ATOMS: atom_id res chain seq x y z
N TYR A 1 -7.19 14.38 5.19
CA TYR A 1 -7.00 13.35 6.23
C TYR A 1 -7.40 11.98 5.69
N VAL A 2 -6.75 10.88 6.12
CA VAL A 2 -6.93 9.53 5.53
C VAL A 2 -8.33 8.97 5.77
N LEU A 3 -8.85 9.07 6.99
CA LEU A 3 -10.21 8.61 7.35
C LEU A 3 -11.34 9.57 6.94
N LYS A 4 -11.01 10.79 6.45
CA LYS A 4 -11.99 11.83 6.06
C LYS A 4 -13.03 12.19 7.14
N ILE A 5 -12.68 12.07 8.42
CA ILE A 5 -13.48 12.50 9.56
C ILE A 5 -12.85 13.73 10.22
N GLU A 6 -13.68 14.52 10.90
CA GLU A 6 -13.31 15.83 11.45
C GLU A 6 -12.38 15.72 12.68
N GLN A 7 -12.64 14.74 13.55
CA GLN A 7 -11.84 14.47 14.75
C GLN A 7 -11.52 12.99 14.88
N VAL A 8 -10.35 12.71 15.44
CA VAL A 8 -9.86 11.36 15.75
C VAL A 8 -9.31 11.41 17.18
N GLY A 9 -9.90 10.63 18.08
CA GLY A 9 -9.48 10.45 19.46
C GLY A 9 -8.41 9.37 19.60
N ARG A 10 -7.60 9.44 20.68
CA ARG A 10 -6.56 8.44 20.96
C ARG A 10 -7.12 7.06 21.31
N SER A 11 -8.31 7.02 21.90
CA SER A 11 -8.97 5.77 22.30
C SER A 11 -9.88 5.20 21.20
N ASP A 12 -9.89 5.82 20.02
CA ASP A 12 -10.69 5.35 18.91
C ASP A 12 -10.02 4.13 18.27
N ASN A 13 -10.84 3.20 17.80
CA ASN A 13 -10.39 2.10 16.96
C ASN A 13 -10.39 2.53 15.49
N PHE A 14 -9.25 2.36 14.81
CA PHE A 14 -9.08 2.76 13.41
C PHE A 14 -10.12 2.13 12.47
N PHE A 15 -10.50 0.87 12.70
CA PHE A 15 -11.41 0.13 11.84
C PHE A 15 -12.88 0.47 12.13
N GLU A 16 -13.22 0.75 13.39
CA GLU A 16 -14.57 1.24 13.76
C GLU A 16 -14.85 2.63 13.15
N LEU A 17 -13.81 3.44 12.94
CA LEU A 17 -13.90 4.72 12.24
C LEU A 17 -14.01 4.61 10.70
N GLY A 18 -14.19 3.40 10.17
CA GLY A 18 -14.28 3.15 8.71
C GLY A 18 -12.92 2.94 8.02
N GLY A 19 -11.85 2.77 8.81
CA GLY A 19 -10.54 2.37 8.30
C GLY A 19 -10.57 0.97 7.69
N HIS A 20 -9.85 0.79 6.59
CA HIS A 20 -9.66 -0.51 5.92
C HIS A 20 -8.22 -0.64 5.41
N SER A 21 -7.85 -1.81 4.89
CA SER A 21 -6.44 -2.14 4.59
C SER A 21 -5.73 -1.11 3.72
N LEU A 22 -6.40 -0.56 2.69
CA LEU A 22 -5.81 0.50 1.86
C LEU A 22 -5.53 1.78 2.65
N LEU A 23 -6.47 2.22 3.50
CA LEU A 23 -6.28 3.40 4.35
C LEU A 23 -5.20 3.15 5.40
N ALA A 24 -5.17 1.95 5.99
CA ALA A 24 -4.13 1.54 6.93
C ALA A 24 -2.74 1.56 6.29
N THR A 25 -2.58 0.98 5.09
CA THR A 25 -1.34 1.06 4.31
C THR A 25 -0.92 2.50 4.05
N GLN A 26 -1.87 3.39 3.73
CA GLN A 26 -1.58 4.82 3.54
C GLN A 26 -1.14 5.52 4.85
N VAL A 27 -1.80 5.25 5.98
CA VAL A 27 -1.42 5.80 7.29
C VAL A 27 -0.01 5.35 7.66
N ILE A 28 0.24 4.05 7.62
CA ILE A 28 1.54 3.46 7.97
C ILE A 28 2.64 4.01 7.07
N SER A 29 2.42 4.06 5.75
CA SER A 29 3.40 4.62 4.82
C SER A 29 3.76 6.06 5.15
N ARG A 30 2.80 6.90 5.56
CA ARG A 30 3.06 8.29 5.97
C ARG A 30 3.83 8.37 7.28
N ILE A 31 3.47 7.56 8.27
CA ILE A 31 4.16 7.53 9.56
C ILE A 31 5.62 7.11 9.37
N ARG A 32 5.89 6.04 8.61
CA ARG A 32 7.25 5.59 8.29
C ARG A 32 8.08 6.69 7.60
N GLN A 33 7.46 7.45 6.71
CA GLN A 33 8.14 8.55 5.99
C GLN A 33 8.41 9.78 6.87
N GLN A 34 7.53 10.09 7.83
CA GLN A 34 7.62 11.30 8.64
C GLN A 34 8.40 11.11 9.93
N LEU A 35 8.33 9.92 10.54
CA LEU A 35 8.91 9.64 11.86
C LEU A 35 10.09 8.66 11.81
N ASP A 36 10.43 8.16 10.62
CA ASP A 36 11.54 7.23 10.40
C ASP A 36 11.46 5.95 11.25
N VAL A 37 10.26 5.44 11.50
CA VAL A 37 10.00 4.21 12.27
C VAL A 37 9.66 3.04 11.36
N GLU A 38 10.06 1.83 11.73
CA GLU A 38 9.50 0.59 11.16
C GLU A 38 8.13 0.30 11.75
N LEU A 39 7.14 0.16 10.86
CA LEU A 39 5.76 -0.17 11.21
C LEU A 39 5.17 -1.08 10.14
N SER A 40 4.43 -2.08 10.60
CA SER A 40 3.74 -3.05 9.77
C SER A 40 2.22 -2.84 9.84
N LEU A 41 1.51 -3.37 8.84
CA LEU A 41 0.05 -3.41 8.86
C LEU A 41 -0.49 -4.23 10.03
N ARG A 42 0.25 -5.28 10.42
CA ARG A 42 -0.07 -6.13 11.55
C ARG A 42 -0.15 -5.35 12.86
N ASP A 43 0.78 -4.42 13.10
CA ASP A 43 0.82 -3.65 14.35
C ASP A 43 -0.45 -2.83 14.56
N LEU A 44 -1.04 -2.31 13.48
CA LEU A 44 -2.32 -1.59 13.55
C LEU A 44 -3.50 -2.54 13.79
N PHE A 45 -3.45 -3.78 13.28
CA PHE A 45 -4.49 -4.78 13.50
C PHE A 45 -4.46 -5.39 14.90
N GLU A 46 -3.27 -5.53 15.49
CA GLU A 46 -3.07 -6.14 16.81
C GLU A 46 -3.30 -5.15 17.97
N THR A 47 -3.42 -3.86 17.67
CA THR A 47 -3.67 -2.80 18.65
C THR A 47 -5.16 -2.49 18.76
N ARG A 48 -5.62 -2.28 20.00
CA ARG A 48 -7.04 -2.03 20.30
C ARG A 48 -7.51 -0.65 19.86
N ASP A 49 -6.65 0.34 20.02
CA ASP A 49 -6.91 1.76 19.76
C ASP A 49 -5.64 2.48 19.28
N LEU A 50 -5.80 3.74 18.89
CA LEU A 50 -4.72 4.55 18.35
C LEU A 50 -3.64 4.91 19.38
N GLU A 51 -3.95 4.91 20.67
CA GLU A 51 -2.99 5.11 21.75
C GLU A 51 -2.03 3.91 21.85
N ALA A 52 -2.57 2.69 21.88
CA ALA A 52 -1.77 1.47 21.83
C ALA A 52 -0.92 1.39 20.55
N PHE A 53 -1.49 1.79 19.41
CA PHE A 53 -0.75 1.86 18.15
C PHE A 53 0.40 2.86 18.19
N ALA A 54 0.19 4.05 18.76
CA ALA A 54 1.24 5.07 18.88
C ALA A 54 2.38 4.62 19.80
N LEU A 55 2.07 3.90 20.89
CA LEU A 55 3.08 3.32 21.78
C LEU A 55 3.92 2.25 21.06
N ALA A 56 3.26 1.37 20.29
CA ALA A 56 3.96 0.36 19.48
C ALA A 56 4.87 1.02 18.43
N ALA A 57 4.39 2.09 17.78
CA ALA A 57 5.17 2.87 16.82
C ALA A 57 6.41 3.53 17.45
N GLY A 58 6.28 4.07 18.67
CA GLY A 58 7.40 4.71 19.38
C GLY A 58 8.49 3.73 19.83
N ALA A 59 8.19 2.43 19.92
CA ALA A 59 9.17 1.39 20.22
C ALA A 59 9.87 0.83 18.97
N GLY A 60 9.36 1.16 17.77
CA GLY A 60 9.94 0.72 16.50
C GLY A 60 11.31 1.35 16.24
N GLN A 61 12.25 0.53 15.74
CA GLN A 61 13.55 1.03 15.30
C GLN A 61 13.48 1.66 13.89
N GLY A 62 14.56 2.31 13.47
CA GLY A 62 14.67 3.04 12.21
C GLY A 62 14.20 2.25 10.98
N ASN A 63 13.56 2.94 10.03
CA ASN A 63 13.10 2.38 8.76
C ASN A 63 14.28 2.14 7.79
N ASP A 64 14.84 0.93 7.81
CA ASP A 64 15.97 0.53 6.93
C ASP A 64 15.51 0.10 5.52
N ALA A 65 14.22 0.33 5.20
CA ALA A 65 13.69 0.03 3.88
C ALA A 65 14.43 0.85 2.80
N PRO A 66 14.89 0.21 1.71
CA PRO A 66 15.60 0.89 0.65
C PRO A 66 14.71 1.96 0.02
N ARG A 67 15.26 3.17 -0.12
CA ARG A 67 14.55 4.29 -0.76
C ARG A 67 14.37 4.01 -2.25
N PHE A 68 13.18 4.28 -2.77
CA PHE A 68 12.96 4.28 -4.20
C PHE A 68 13.75 5.41 -4.85
N ILE A 69 14.77 5.04 -5.62
CA ILE A 69 15.55 5.97 -6.44
C ILE A 69 15.05 5.94 -7.88
N LYS A 70 15.22 7.07 -8.58
CA LYS A 70 14.92 7.14 -10.01
C LYS A 70 15.88 6.20 -10.76
N ALA A 71 15.35 5.20 -11.45
CA ALA A 71 16.14 4.31 -12.28
C ALA A 71 16.69 5.04 -13.51
N ASP A 72 17.92 4.71 -13.91
CA ASP A 72 18.48 5.11 -15.20
C ASP A 72 17.72 4.40 -16.33
N ARG A 73 17.18 5.17 -17.27
CA ARG A 73 16.37 4.67 -18.40
C ARG A 73 17.17 4.51 -19.68
N THR A 74 18.48 4.79 -19.66
CA THR A 74 19.38 4.58 -20.81
C THR A 74 19.82 3.12 -20.95
N GLN A 75 19.63 2.31 -19.90
CA GLN A 75 19.92 0.88 -19.87
C GLN A 75 18.65 0.02 -19.82
N PRO A 76 18.71 -1.26 -20.23
CA PRO A 76 17.61 -2.19 -20.05
C PRO A 76 17.17 -2.30 -18.59
N LEU A 77 15.87 -2.20 -18.32
CA LEU A 77 15.30 -2.35 -16.98
C LEU A 77 14.92 -3.80 -16.71
N GLY A 78 15.28 -4.30 -15.52
CA GLY A 78 14.86 -5.62 -15.07
C GLY A 78 13.34 -5.70 -14.88
N LEU A 79 12.75 -6.80 -15.34
CA LEU A 79 11.35 -7.12 -15.08
C LEU A 79 11.17 -7.53 -13.61
N SER A 80 10.10 -7.06 -12.98
CA SER A 80 9.63 -7.61 -11.70
C SER A 80 9.27 -9.09 -11.84
N TYR A 81 9.27 -9.83 -10.72
CA TYR A 81 8.85 -11.24 -10.73
C TYR A 81 7.44 -11.44 -11.32
N ALA A 82 6.52 -10.50 -11.07
CA ALA A 82 5.18 -10.54 -11.65
C ALA A 82 5.21 -10.40 -13.18
N GLN A 83 6.04 -9.48 -13.71
CA GLN A 83 6.21 -9.31 -15.15
C GLN A 83 6.91 -10.50 -15.80
N GLN A 84 7.95 -11.07 -15.18
CA GLN A 84 8.63 -12.26 -15.69
C GLN A 84 7.67 -13.46 -15.75
N ARG A 85 6.88 -13.68 -14.69
CA ARG A 85 5.83 -14.69 -14.68
C ARG A 85 4.82 -14.46 -15.80
N GLN A 86 4.36 -13.22 -15.97
CA GLN A 86 3.38 -12.90 -16.99
C GLN A 86 3.92 -13.13 -18.40
N TRP A 87 5.17 -12.73 -18.66
CA TRP A 87 5.86 -12.99 -19.92
C TRP A 87 6.01 -14.48 -20.18
N PHE A 88 6.42 -15.26 -19.16
CA PHE A 88 6.55 -16.71 -19.28
C PHE A 88 5.21 -17.39 -19.58
N LEU A 89 4.14 -17.00 -18.90
CA LEU A 89 2.80 -17.52 -19.15
C LEU A 89 2.32 -17.19 -20.57
N TRP A 90 2.62 -15.99 -21.06
CA TRP A 90 2.31 -15.61 -22.44
C TRP A 90 3.09 -16.45 -23.47
N GLN A 91 4.35 -16.81 -23.20
CA GLN A 91 5.14 -17.67 -24.09
C GLN A 91 4.57 -19.10 -24.20
N LEU A 92 3.93 -19.61 -23.15
CA LEU A 92 3.35 -20.96 -23.15
C LEU A 92 2.10 -21.07 -24.03
N ASP A 93 1.29 -20.02 -24.08
CA ASP A 93 0.04 -19.98 -24.85
C ASP A 93 -0.29 -18.53 -25.28
N PRO A 94 0.29 -18.06 -26.40
CA PRO A 94 0.17 -16.66 -26.81
C PRO A 94 -1.25 -16.23 -27.24
N GLU A 95 -2.10 -17.18 -27.62
CA GLU A 95 -3.48 -16.92 -28.04
C GLU A 95 -4.45 -16.87 -26.85
N ASN A 96 -3.97 -17.14 -25.64
CA ASN A 96 -4.79 -17.21 -24.45
C ASN A 96 -5.24 -15.81 -23.95
N PRO A 97 -6.55 -15.52 -23.90
CA PRO A 97 -7.04 -14.23 -23.44
C PRO A 97 -7.10 -14.10 -21.91
N ALA A 98 -6.70 -15.12 -21.13
CA ALA A 98 -6.89 -15.17 -19.67
C ALA A 98 -6.31 -13.98 -18.88
N TYR A 99 -5.36 -13.25 -19.47
CA TYR A 99 -4.73 -12.08 -18.85
C TYR A 99 -5.02 -10.76 -19.58
N ILE A 100 -5.97 -10.76 -20.51
CA ILE A 100 -6.53 -9.53 -21.09
C ILE A 100 -7.50 -8.94 -20.07
N ILE A 101 -7.37 -7.65 -19.77
CA ILE A 101 -8.27 -6.92 -18.85
C ILE A 101 -9.08 -5.93 -19.69
N PRO A 102 -10.16 -6.35 -20.36
CA PRO A 102 -10.97 -5.45 -21.16
C PRO A 102 -11.76 -4.51 -20.26
N ALA A 103 -11.86 -3.23 -20.63
CA ALA A 103 -12.70 -2.25 -19.97
C ALA A 103 -13.50 -1.47 -21.01
N ALA A 104 -14.79 -1.23 -20.71
CA ALA A 104 -15.67 -0.42 -21.53
C ALA A 104 -16.41 0.60 -20.65
N LEU A 105 -16.48 1.85 -21.11
CA LEU A 105 -17.17 2.93 -20.43
C LEU A 105 -18.22 3.54 -21.37
N ARG A 106 -19.46 3.67 -20.91
CA ARG A 106 -20.50 4.37 -21.66
C ARG A 106 -20.72 5.75 -21.05
N LEU A 107 -20.47 6.78 -21.84
CA LEU A 107 -20.74 8.17 -21.48
C LEU A 107 -22.03 8.64 -22.18
N ARG A 108 -22.86 9.38 -21.45
CA ARG A 108 -24.03 10.09 -22.00
C ARG A 108 -23.96 11.52 -21.49
N GLY A 109 -24.02 12.49 -22.41
CA GLY A 109 -24.10 13.92 -22.10
C GLY A 109 -25.49 14.46 -22.41
N SER A 110 -25.80 15.62 -21.82
CA SER A 110 -26.81 16.57 -22.28
C SER A 110 -26.14 17.69 -23.05
#